data_AF-A0AA37L5V8-F1
#
_entry.id   AF-A0AA37L5V8-F1
#
_cell.length_a   1.000
_cell.length_b   1.000
_cell.length_c   1.000
_cell.angle_alpha   90.00
_cell.angle_beta   90.00
_cell.angle_gamma   90.00
#
_symmetry.space_group_name_H-M   'P 1'
#
loop_
_entity.id
_entity.type
_entity.pdbx_description
1 polymer ?
#
loop_
_entity_poly.entity_id
_entity_poly.type
_entity_poly.pdbx_seq_one_letter_code
_entity_poly.pdbx_strand_id
1 'polypeptide(L)'
;MVYWEKRFEELSDLVATTPDLEREMFLKALELLKDCFKMTFSTEAEREKHVQGRFEIVMRWLYSMDEDFVIRLQQKQALPLILLGHFSVLVQTLEHFWFIQGWSEHLLNGLFNVLDPQYAHWLEWPSQQIKRHESIDHGVLSVHKMIA
;
A
#
# COMPACT_ATOMS: atom_id res chain seq x y z
N MET A 1 -1.01 -2.51 -18.08
CA MET A 1 -1.71 -1.28 -17.67
C MET A 1 -2.22 -1.49 -16.27
N VAL A 2 -1.90 -0.61 -15.33
CA VAL A 2 -2.28 -0.75 -13.91
C VAL A 2 -3.73 -0.28 -13.78
N TYR A 3 -4.68 -1.21 -13.81
CA TYR A 3 -6.11 -0.94 -13.58
C TYR A 3 -6.41 -0.94 -12.07
N TRP A 4 -5.76 -0.03 -11.31
CA TRP A 4 -5.95 0.05 -9.86
C TRP A 4 -7.40 0.43 -9.52
N GLU A 5 -8.09 1.22 -10.34
CA GLU A 5 -9.48 1.63 -10.11
C GLU A 5 -10.42 0.44 -9.97
N LYS A 6 -10.37 -0.53 -10.91
CA LYS A 6 -11.14 -1.78 -10.83
C LYS A 6 -10.85 -2.53 -9.52
N ARG A 7 -9.57 -2.56 -9.11
CA ARG A 7 -9.19 -3.24 -7.87
C ARG A 7 -9.81 -2.58 -6.64
N PHE A 8 -9.95 -1.25 -6.66
CA PHE A 8 -10.58 -0.49 -5.59
C PHE A 8 -12.11 -0.61 -5.60
N GLU A 9 -12.73 -0.86 -6.75
CA GLU A 9 -14.15 -1.26 -6.82
C GLU A 9 -14.38 -2.59 -6.10
N GLU A 10 -13.54 -3.60 -6.39
CA GLU A 10 -13.60 -4.90 -5.70
C GLU A 10 -13.38 -4.77 -4.18
N LEU A 11 -12.46 -3.89 -3.75
CA LEU A 11 -12.27 -3.59 -2.33
C LEU A 11 -13.47 -2.87 -1.71
N SER A 12 -14.13 -1.98 -2.44
CA SER A 12 -15.35 -1.33 -1.99
C SER A 12 -16.47 -2.35 -1.76
N ASP A 13 -16.63 -3.31 -2.67
CA ASP A 13 -17.58 -4.41 -2.50
C ASP A 13 -17.25 -5.24 -1.26
N LEU A 14 -15.96 -5.54 -1.02
CA LEU A 14 -15.52 -6.25 0.18
C LEU A 14 -15.87 -5.47 1.47
N VAL A 15 -15.57 -4.17 1.52
CA VAL A 15 -15.90 -3.31 2.66
C VAL A 15 -17.42 -3.30 2.91
N ALA A 16 -18.23 -3.28 1.85
CA ALA A 16 -19.69 -3.29 1.95
C ALA A 16 -20.25 -4.56 2.63
N THR A 17 -19.51 -5.67 2.62
CA THR A 17 -19.89 -6.91 3.33
C THR A 17 -19.62 -6.88 4.84
N THR A 18 -18.94 -5.84 5.34
CA THR A 18 -18.55 -5.71 6.76
C THR A 18 -19.72 -5.20 7.61
N PRO A 19 -19.84 -5.59 8.90
CA PRO A 19 -20.87 -5.07 9.79
C PRO A 19 -20.87 -3.54 9.88
N ASP A 20 -22.06 -2.94 10.04
CA ASP A 20 -22.25 -1.48 10.01
C ASP A 20 -21.37 -0.73 11.03
N LEU A 21 -21.13 -1.33 12.21
CA LEU A 21 -20.33 -0.74 13.28
C LEU A 21 -18.87 -0.45 12.88
N GLU A 22 -18.30 -1.24 11.98
CA GLU A 22 -16.89 -1.10 11.54
C GLU A 22 -16.79 -0.57 10.10
N ARG A 23 -17.89 -0.62 9.35
CA ARG A 23 -17.92 -0.28 7.92
C ARG A 23 -17.47 1.15 7.67
N GLU A 24 -17.92 2.11 8.48
CA GLU A 24 -17.56 3.52 8.29
C GLU A 24 -16.04 3.75 8.40
N MET A 25 -15.40 3.13 9.39
CA MET A 25 -13.95 3.17 9.58
C MET A 25 -13.20 2.60 8.36
N PHE A 26 -13.62 1.43 7.87
CA PHE A 26 -12.99 0.81 6.70
C PHE A 26 -13.26 1.56 5.40
N LEU A 27 -14.44 2.15 5.22
CA LEU A 27 -14.75 3.03 4.09
C LEU A 27 -13.84 4.25 4.08
N LYS A 28 -13.68 4.92 5.24
CA LYS A 28 -12.78 6.06 5.37
C LYS A 28 -11.33 5.69 5.05
N ALA A 29 -10.85 4.56 5.57
CA ALA A 29 -9.51 4.05 5.27
C ALA A 29 -9.34 3.72 3.77
N LEU A 30 -10.35 3.11 3.14
CA LEU A 30 -10.33 2.79 1.71
C LEU A 30 -10.33 4.05 0.83
N GLU A 31 -11.18 5.05 1.13
CA GLU A 31 -11.24 6.31 0.38
C GLU A 31 -9.93 7.09 0.49
N LEU A 32 -9.33 7.17 1.68
CA LEU A 32 -8.01 7.80 1.84
C LEU A 32 -6.92 7.04 1.06
N LEU A 33 -6.99 5.70 1.03
CA LEU A 33 -6.05 4.91 0.23
C LEU A 33 -6.23 5.21 -1.26
N LYS A 34 -7.48 5.25 -1.73
CA LYS A 34 -7.86 5.56 -3.11
C LYS A 34 -7.35 6.93 -3.54
N ASP A 35 -7.47 7.94 -2.67
CA ASP A 35 -6.93 9.27 -2.90
C ASP A 35 -5.41 9.26 -3.04
N CYS A 36 -4.70 8.51 -2.18
CA CYS A 36 -3.25 8.37 -2.28
C CYS A 36 -2.84 7.69 -3.60
N PHE A 37 -3.57 6.66 -4.04
CA PHE A 37 -3.37 6.03 -5.35
C PHE A 37 -3.59 6.99 -6.50
N LYS A 38 -4.69 7.74 -6.49
CA LYS A 38 -5.01 8.73 -7.51
C LYS A 38 -3.93 9.82 -7.61
N MET A 39 -3.44 10.32 -6.48
CA MET A 39 -2.39 11.35 -6.46
C MET A 39 -1.00 10.82 -6.83
N THR A 40 -0.77 9.52 -6.71
CA THR A 40 0.54 8.88 -7.00
C THR A 40 0.60 8.37 -8.43
N PHE A 41 -0.40 7.62 -8.88
CA PHE A 41 -0.39 6.94 -10.18
C PHE A 41 -1.17 7.66 -11.28
N SER A 42 -1.85 8.77 -10.95
CA SER A 42 -2.83 9.43 -11.81
C SER A 42 -3.96 8.47 -12.25
N THR A 43 -4.86 8.96 -13.11
CA THR A 43 -5.92 8.14 -13.71
C THR A 43 -5.47 7.54 -15.03
N GLU A 44 -6.23 6.59 -15.59
CA GLU A 44 -5.95 6.03 -16.93
C GLU A 44 -5.87 7.12 -18.02
N ALA A 45 -6.62 8.22 -17.87
CA ALA A 45 -6.60 9.34 -18.81
C ALA A 45 -5.27 10.13 -18.80
N GLU A 46 -4.46 10.01 -17.73
CA GLU A 46 -3.31 10.87 -17.44
C GLU A 46 -2.06 10.05 -17.04
N ARG A 47 -1.79 8.95 -17.75
CA ARG A 47 -0.71 8.01 -17.41
C ARG A 47 0.69 8.61 -17.47
N GLU A 48 1.42 8.51 -16.36
CA GLU A 48 2.86 8.79 -16.30
C GLU A 48 3.71 7.53 -16.57
N LYS A 49 4.84 7.70 -17.27
CA LYS A 49 5.75 6.58 -17.63
C LYS A 49 6.67 6.13 -16.49
N HIS A 50 6.93 7.00 -15.51
CA HIS A 50 7.74 6.73 -14.32
C HIS A 50 7.05 7.40 -13.14
N VAL A 51 6.59 6.61 -12.18
CA VAL A 51 5.89 7.12 -11.00
C VAL A 51 6.84 7.09 -9.80
N GLN A 52 7.28 8.27 -9.36
CA GLN A 52 7.95 8.45 -8.07
C GLN A 52 6.95 9.03 -7.09
N GLY A 53 6.66 8.27 -6.02
CA GLY A 53 5.71 8.70 -5.01
C GLY A 53 6.25 9.86 -4.20
N ARG A 54 5.36 10.74 -3.74
CA ARG A 54 5.74 11.75 -2.75
C ARG A 54 5.50 11.22 -1.35
N PHE A 55 6.51 11.31 -0.49
CA PHE A 55 6.48 10.73 0.85
C PHE A 55 5.27 11.21 1.65
N GLU A 56 4.98 12.51 1.62
CA GLU A 56 3.86 13.12 2.34
C GLU A 56 2.49 12.67 1.84
N ILE A 57 2.39 12.23 0.58
CA ILE A 57 1.15 11.69 0.01
C ILE A 57 0.98 10.25 0.42
N VAL A 58 2.01 9.43 0.20
CA VAL A 58 1.92 8.00 0.51
C VAL A 58 1.71 7.82 2.02
N MET A 59 2.52 8.47 2.86
CA MET A 59 2.44 8.30 4.31
C MET A 59 1.19 8.91 4.94
N ARG A 60 0.43 9.75 4.21
CA ARG A 60 -0.86 10.27 4.68
C ARG A 60 -1.80 9.16 5.11
N TRP A 61 -1.88 8.08 4.34
CA TRP A 61 -2.75 6.95 4.66
C TRP A 61 -2.38 6.32 6.00
N LEU A 62 -1.08 6.05 6.20
CA LEU A 62 -0.55 5.48 7.44
C LEU A 62 -0.81 6.41 8.64
N TYR A 63 -0.60 7.72 8.47
CA TYR A 63 -0.85 8.70 9.53
C TYR A 63 -2.34 8.92 9.85
N SER A 64 -3.24 8.51 8.95
CA SER A 64 -4.67 8.63 9.15
C SER A 64 -5.32 7.47 9.91
N MET A 65 -4.55 6.40 10.18
CA MET A 65 -5.04 5.27 10.95
C MET A 65 -5.38 5.69 12.37
N ASP A 66 -6.64 5.50 12.76
CA ASP A 66 -7.06 5.66 14.14
C ASP A 66 -6.73 4.41 14.98
N GLU A 67 -6.89 4.55 16.29
CA GLU A 67 -6.59 3.49 17.24
C GLU A 67 -7.42 2.23 16.97
N ASP A 68 -8.69 2.39 16.60
CA ASP A 68 -9.59 1.28 16.29
C ASP A 68 -9.10 0.49 15.08
N PHE A 69 -8.68 1.15 14.00
CA PHE A 69 -8.11 0.48 12.83
C PHE A 69 -6.84 -0.29 13.20
N VAL A 70 -5.96 0.32 14.00
CA VAL A 70 -4.72 -0.33 14.46
C VAL A 70 -5.02 -1.56 15.32
N ILE A 71 -6.02 -1.50 16.19
CA ILE A 71 -6.46 -2.65 17.00
C ILE A 71 -6.90 -3.81 16.07
N ARG A 72 -7.68 -3.53 15.03
CA ARG A 72 -8.14 -4.56 14.07
C ARG A 72 -6.98 -5.16 13.28
N LEU A 73 -6.00 -4.34 12.91
CA LEU A 73 -4.78 -4.78 12.26
C LEU A 73 -3.95 -5.70 13.18
N GLN A 74 -3.78 -5.34 14.46
CA GLN A 74 -3.08 -6.14 15.46
C GLN A 74 -3.79 -7.47 15.77
N GLN A 75 -5.12 -7.46 15.73
CA GLN A 75 -5.96 -8.66 15.82
C GLN A 75 -5.90 -9.54 14.55
N LYS A 76 -5.12 -9.14 13.54
CA LYS A 76 -4.92 -9.85 12.27
C LYS A 76 -6.23 -10.07 11.51
N GLN A 77 -7.16 -9.12 11.61
CA GLN A 77 -8.38 -9.19 10.83
C GLN A 77 -8.07 -9.04 9.33
N ALA A 78 -8.83 -9.74 8.50
CA ALA A 78 -8.54 -9.82 7.07
C ALA A 78 -8.56 -8.45 6.38
N LEU A 79 -9.62 -7.66 6.57
CA LEU A 79 -9.80 -6.39 5.86
C LEU A 79 -8.69 -5.35 6.11
N PRO A 80 -8.26 -5.03 7.36
CA PRO A 80 -7.16 -4.09 7.56
C PRO A 80 -5.83 -4.62 7.01
N LEU A 81 -5.57 -5.93 7.08
CA LEU A 81 -4.38 -6.54 6.47
C LEU A 81 -4.41 -6.44 4.94
N ILE A 82 -5.59 -6.64 4.33
CA ILE A 82 -5.78 -6.49 2.88
C ILE A 82 -5.52 -5.04 2.46
N LEU A 83 -6.06 -4.05 3.18
CA LEU A 83 -5.83 -2.64 2.88
C LEU A 83 -4.34 -2.27 3.05
N LEU A 84 -3.67 -2.78 4.08
CA LEU A 84 -2.22 -2.62 4.27
C LEU A 84 -1.42 -3.27 3.12
N GLY A 85 -1.90 -4.40 2.60
CA GLY A 85 -1.36 -5.04 1.40
C GLY A 85 -1.44 -4.15 0.18
N HIS A 86 -2.54 -3.43 -0.03
CA HIS A 86 -2.65 -2.48 -1.13
C HIS A 86 -1.80 -1.23 -0.90
N PHE A 87 -1.67 -0.76 0.35
CA PHE A 87 -0.75 0.31 0.69
C PHE A 87 0.71 -0.02 0.35
N SER A 88 1.14 -1.28 0.43
CA SER A 88 2.51 -1.67 0.06
C SER A 88 2.89 -1.31 -1.39
N VAL A 89 1.91 -1.21 -2.30
CA VAL A 89 2.13 -0.75 -3.69
C VAL A 89 2.49 0.74 -3.74
N LEU A 90 1.93 1.56 -2.85
CA LEU A 90 2.36 2.95 -2.71
C LEU A 90 3.75 3.04 -2.11
N VAL A 91 4.07 2.20 -1.12
CA VAL A 91 5.41 2.12 -0.52
C VAL A 91 6.48 1.80 -1.57
N GLN A 92 6.18 0.95 -2.55
CA GLN A 92 7.10 0.66 -3.67
C GLN A 92 7.55 1.93 -4.41
N THR A 93 6.65 2.91 -4.55
CA THR A 93 6.97 4.17 -5.25
C THR A 93 7.91 5.08 -4.46
N LEU A 94 8.07 4.81 -3.15
CA LEU A 94 8.99 5.52 -2.25
C LEU A 94 10.37 4.87 -2.16
N GLU A 95 10.64 3.74 -2.81
CA GLU A 95 11.93 3.04 -2.67
C GLU A 95 13.12 3.75 -3.34
N HIS A 96 12.89 4.90 -3.96
CA HIS A 96 13.94 5.84 -4.32
C HIS A 96 14.56 6.54 -3.08
N PHE A 97 13.86 6.53 -1.94
CA PHE A 97 14.43 6.88 -0.63
C PHE A 97 15.19 5.70 -0.05
N TRP A 98 16.48 5.88 0.25
CA TRP A 98 17.38 4.82 0.74
C TRP A 98 16.83 4.07 1.97
N PHE A 99 16.12 4.74 2.87
CA PHE A 99 15.60 4.13 4.11
C PHE A 99 14.28 3.37 3.91
N ILE A 100 13.62 3.52 2.75
CA ILE A 100 12.38 2.82 2.37
C ILE A 100 12.66 1.64 1.42
N GLN A 101 13.88 1.48 0.93
CA GLN A 101 14.26 0.35 0.07
C GLN A 101 13.92 -1.01 0.71
N GLY A 102 13.20 -1.86 -0.03
CA GLY A 102 12.81 -3.21 0.37
C GLY A 102 11.59 -3.28 1.31
N TRP A 103 11.01 -2.14 1.72
CA TRP A 103 9.88 -2.15 2.64
C TRP A 103 8.59 -2.67 2.02
N SER A 104 8.35 -2.42 0.73
CA SER A 104 7.14 -2.91 0.05
C SER A 104 7.08 -4.45 0.07
N GLU A 105 8.20 -5.10 -0.28
CA GLU A 105 8.35 -6.55 -0.29
C GLU A 105 8.31 -7.12 1.13
N HIS A 106 9.01 -6.50 2.08
CA HIS A 106 8.98 -6.95 3.47
C HIS A 106 7.57 -6.92 4.06
N LEU A 107 6.83 -5.83 3.84
CA LEU A 107 5.43 -5.71 4.27
C LEU A 107 4.58 -6.81 3.63
N LEU A 108 4.67 -6.97 2.31
CA LEU A 108 3.82 -7.93 1.61
C LEU A 108 4.11 -9.39 2.02
N ASN A 109 5.38 -9.75 2.18
CA ASN A 109 5.78 -11.08 2.68
C ASN A 109 5.26 -11.31 4.11
N GLY A 110 5.34 -10.30 4.98
CA GLY A 110 4.75 -10.35 6.31
C GLY A 110 3.25 -10.59 6.27
N LEU A 111 2.53 -9.91 5.37
CA LEU A 111 1.08 -10.04 5.21
C LEU A 111 0.66 -11.42 4.72
N PHE A 112 1.36 -12.01 3.74
CA PHE A 112 1.10 -13.39 3.32
C PHE A 112 1.23 -14.42 4.45
N ASN A 113 2.10 -14.16 5.44
CA ASN A 113 2.31 -15.06 6.57
C ASN A 113 1.22 -14.94 7.67
N VAL A 114 0.54 -13.80 7.76
CA VAL A 114 -0.44 -13.55 8.83
C VAL A 114 -1.89 -13.56 8.35
N LEU A 115 -2.13 -13.30 7.06
CA LEU A 115 -3.46 -13.31 6.48
C LEU A 115 -3.95 -14.76 6.33
N ASP A 116 -5.21 -15.00 6.71
CA ASP A 116 -5.83 -16.31 6.50
C ASP A 116 -5.77 -16.69 4.99
N PRO A 117 -5.34 -17.91 4.64
CA PRO A 117 -5.22 -18.36 3.25
C PRO A 117 -6.46 -18.13 2.39
N GLN A 118 -7.66 -18.15 2.97
CA GLN A 118 -8.90 -17.89 2.20
C GLN A 118 -8.94 -16.48 1.58
N TYR A 119 -8.22 -15.53 2.18
CA TYR A 119 -8.10 -14.15 1.69
C TYR A 119 -6.80 -13.87 0.93
N ALA A 120 -5.89 -14.85 0.78
CA ALA A 120 -4.59 -14.64 0.14
C ALA A 120 -4.69 -14.09 -1.29
N HIS A 121 -5.75 -14.45 -2.02
CA HIS A 121 -6.05 -13.92 -3.36
C HIS A 121 -6.12 -12.37 -3.37
N TRP A 122 -6.43 -11.74 -2.24
CA TRP A 122 -6.47 -10.28 -2.16
C TRP A 122 -5.09 -9.62 -2.25
N LEU A 123 -4.01 -10.35 -1.93
CA LEU A 123 -2.63 -9.88 -1.95
C LEU A 123 -1.90 -10.22 -3.27
N GLU A 124 -2.52 -10.99 -4.16
CA GLU A 124 -1.93 -11.34 -5.46
C GLU A 124 -1.71 -10.10 -6.33
N TRP A 125 -2.70 -9.21 -6.42
CA TRP A 125 -2.57 -7.98 -7.21
C TRP A 125 -1.45 -7.07 -6.69
N PRO A 126 -1.38 -6.74 -5.36
CA PRO A 126 -0.23 -6.03 -4.81
C PRO A 126 1.12 -6.70 -5.12
N SER A 127 1.20 -8.03 -5.03
CA SER A 127 2.42 -8.79 -5.37
C SER A 127 2.85 -8.60 -6.82
N GLN A 128 1.90 -8.54 -7.75
CA GLN A 128 2.20 -8.29 -9.15
C GLN A 128 2.69 -6.86 -9.39
N GLN A 129 2.25 -5.88 -8.60
CA GLN A 129 2.69 -4.48 -8.74
C GLN A 129 4.09 -4.24 -8.15
N ILE A 130 4.43 -4.96 -7.08
CA ILE A 130 5.72 -4.82 -6.38
C ILE A 130 6.87 -5.53 -7.14
N LYS A 131 6.56 -6.44 -8.07
CA LYS A 131 7.60 -7.25 -8.72
C LYS A 131 8.53 -6.46 -9.67
N ARG A 132 9.78 -6.40 -9.20
CA ARG A 132 11.07 -6.37 -9.91
C ARG A 132 11.62 -5.00 -10.31
N HIS A 133 12.01 -4.21 -9.31
CA HIS A 133 13.29 -3.52 -9.43
C HIS A 133 14.39 -4.56 -9.17
N GLU A 134 15.09 -4.99 -10.22
CA GLU A 134 16.47 -5.42 -10.04
C GLU A 134 17.14 -4.28 -9.27
N SER A 135 17.83 -4.64 -8.18
CA SER A 135 18.66 -3.73 -7.42
C SER A 135 19.51 -2.94 -8.42
N ILE A 136 19.09 -1.70 -8.70
CA ILE A 136 20.03 -0.75 -9.26
C ILE A 136 20.92 -0.49 -8.08
N ASP A 137 22.09 -1.10 -8.14
CA ASP A 137 23.21 -0.93 -7.24
C ASP A 137 23.63 0.56 -7.31
N HIS A 138 22.80 1.44 -6.76
CA HIS A 138 23.14 2.80 -6.45
C HIS A 138 23.93 2.72 -5.16
N GLY A 139 25.16 2.22 -5.33
CA GLY A 139 26.10 1.95 -4.28
C GLY A 139 26.08 3.07 -3.26
N VAL A 140 25.77 2.68 -2.03
CA VAL A 140 26.35 3.27 -0.82
C VAL A 140 26.52 4.79 -0.94
N LEU A 141 25.44 5.53 -1.19
CA LEU A 141 25.39 6.91 -0.72
C LEU A 141 25.00 6.86 0.74
N SER A 142 25.91 6.24 1.51
CA SER A 142 25.97 6.38 2.94
C SER A 142 25.96 7.86 3.28
N VAL A 143 25.19 8.16 4.30
CA VAL A 143 25.14 9.39 5.09
C VAL A 143 26.53 10.01 5.36
N HIS A 144 27.60 9.21 5.25
CA HIS A 144 29.01 9.61 5.22
C HIS A 144 29.40 10.70 4.19
N LYS A 145 28.62 10.96 3.13
CA LYS A 145 28.90 12.08 2.19
C LYS A 145 28.16 13.38 2.51
N MET A 146 27.29 13.42 3.53
CA MET A 146 26.58 14.66 3.93
C MET A 146 27.29 15.43 5.06
N ILE A 147 28.42 14.93 5.58
CA ILE A 147 29.20 15.57 6.66
C ILE A 147 30.68 15.67 6.26
N ALA A 148 30.97 16.25 5.09
CA ALA A 148 32.32 16.63 4.68
C ALA A 148 32.29 18.01 4.02
#